data_AF-A0A0M2SYS3-F1
#
_entry.id   AF-A0A0M2SYS3-F1
#
_cell.length_a   1.000
_cell.length_b   1.000
_cell.length_c   1.000
_cell.angle_alpha   90.00
_cell.angle_beta   90.00
_cell.angle_gamma   90.00
#
_symmetry.space_group_name_H-M   'P 1'
#
loop_
_entity.id
_entity.type
_entity.pdbx_description
1 polymer ?
#
loop_
_entity_poly.entity_id
_entity_poly.type
_entity_poly.pdbx_seq_one_letter_code
_entity_poly.pdbx_strand_id
1 'polypeptide(L)' 'MILVCPKHVKEALKMMDLPHVQSISEQEFTGQEKSCRICCNQAKYKLFNYTQQRIMTKQAI' A
#
# COMPACT_ATOMS: atom_id res chain seq x y z
N MET A 1 3.77 -1.13 2.61
CA MET A 1 2.61 -1.19 1.68
C MET A 1 1.38 -1.58 2.49
N ILE A 2 0.21 -0.97 2.24
CA ILE A 2 -1.08 -1.37 2.83
C ILE A 2 -2.08 -1.67 1.72
N LEU A 3 -2.85 -2.75 1.88
CA LEU A 3 -3.94 -3.14 0.98
C LEU A 3 -5.28 -2.60 1.48
N VAL A 4 -6.03 -1.94 0.61
CA VAL A 4 -7.34 -1.36 0.96
C VAL A 4 -8.38 -1.56 -0.13
N CYS A 5 -9.63 -1.61 0.28
CA CYS A 5 -10.78 -1.63 -0.63
C CYS A 5 -11.17 -0.20 -1.04
N PRO A 6 -12.00 -0.04 -2.09
CA PRO A 6 -12.45 1.28 -2.55
C PRO A 6 -13.16 2.12 -1.48
N LYS A 7 -13.80 1.47 -0.49
CA LYS A 7 -14.47 2.17 0.61
C LYS A 7 -13.47 2.84 1.55
N HIS A 8 -12.34 2.19 1.81
CA HIS A 8 -11.36 2.60 2.82
C HIS A 8 -10.11 3.29 2.24
N VAL A 9 -10.01 3.41 0.91
CA VAL A 9 -8.86 4.08 0.27
C VAL A 9 -8.71 5.52 0.76
N LYS A 10 -9.80 6.28 0.90
CA LYS A 10 -9.77 7.69 1.33
C LYS A 10 -9.35 7.84 2.80
N GLU A 11 -9.79 6.95 3.68
CA GLU A 11 -9.35 6.96 5.09
C GLU A 11 -7.88 6.57 5.21
N ALA A 12 -7.45 5.54 4.48
CA ALA A 12 -6.05 5.12 4.49
C ALA A 12 -5.11 6.20 3.93
N LEU A 13 -5.56 6.96 2.93
CA LEU A 13 -4.84 8.12 2.40
C LEU A 13 -4.63 9.22 3.47
N LYS A 14 -5.58 9.42 4.38
CA LYS A 14 -5.44 10.41 5.48
C LYS A 14 -4.46 9.96 6.56
N MET A 15 -4.19 8.66 6.66
CA MET A 15 -3.28 8.08 7.65
C MET A 15 -1.83 8.03 7.17
N MET A 16 -1.55 8.41 5.93
CA MET A 16 -0.23 8.34 5.33
C MET A 16 0.22 9.68 4.78
N ASP A 17 1.49 10.00 5.00
CA ASP A 17 2.15 11.13 4.35
C ASP A 17 2.53 10.72 2.91
N LEU A 18 2.02 11.43 1.91
CA LEU A 18 2.31 11.25 0.48
C LEU A 18 2.29 9.80 -0.05
N PRO A 19 1.20 9.05 0.12
CA PRO A 19 1.13 7.68 -0.36
C PRO A 19 0.98 7.58 -1.89
N HIS A 20 1.76 6.73 -2.53
CA HIS A 20 1.50 6.30 -3.90
C HIS A 20 0.39 5.23 -3.89
N VAL A 21 -0.67 5.46 -4.66
CA VAL A 21 -1.79 4.53 -4.80
C VAL A 21 -1.67 3.78 -6.12
N GLN A 22 -1.66 2.46 -6.07
CA GLN A 22 -1.70 1.60 -7.25
C GLN A 22 -2.92 0.68 -7.19
N SER A 23 -3.64 0.54 -8.30
CA SER A 23 -4.70 -0.47 -8.42
C SER A 23 -4.10 -1.86 -8.55
N ILE A 24 -4.77 -2.85 -7.97
CA ILE A 24 -4.39 -4.26 -8.08
C ILE A 24 -5.04 -4.82 -9.34
N SER A 25 -4.25 -5.15 -10.35
CA SER A 25 -4.71 -5.84 -11.55
C SER A 25 -5.11 -7.29 -11.24
N GLU A 26 -6.03 -7.86 -12.02
CA GLU A 26 -6.51 -9.24 -11.83
C GLU A 26 -5.38 -10.29 -11.97
N GLN A 27 -4.36 -10.01 -12.77
CA GLN A 27 -3.17 -10.87 -12.91
C GLN A 27 -2.32 -10.94 -11.63
N GLU A 28 -2.40 -9.91 -10.78
CA GLU A 28 -1.71 -9.87 -9.50
C GLU A 28 -2.48 -10.63 -8.41
N PHE A 29 -3.74 -11.03 -8.62
CA PHE A 29 -4.58 -11.68 -7.59
C PHE A 29 -4.16 -13.11 -7.22
N THR A 30 -3.13 -13.63 -7.86
CA THR A 30 -2.61 -14.98 -7.64
C THR A 30 -1.69 -15.02 -6.42
N GLY A 31 -2.23 -15.37 -5.24
CA GLY A 31 -1.43 -16.12 -4.26
C GLY A 31 -1.38 -15.65 -2.81
N GLN A 32 -1.87 -14.47 -2.42
CA GLN A 32 -1.97 -14.09 -1.00
C GLN A 32 -3.23 -13.30 -0.74
N GLU A 33 -3.94 -13.62 0.35
CA GLU A 33 -5.18 -12.99 0.78
C GLU A 33 -5.08 -11.46 0.75
N LYS A 34 -5.63 -10.85 -0.31
CA LYS A 34 -5.65 -9.39 -0.49
C LYS A 34 -6.90 -8.82 0.17
N SER A 35 -7.00 -9.02 1.48
CA SER A 35 -8.04 -8.41 2.28
C SER A 35 -7.67 -6.96 2.60
N CYS A 36 -8.67 -6.11 2.65
CA CYS A 36 -8.53 -4.74 3.09
C CYS A 36 -8.14 -4.77 4.56
N ARG A 37 -7.05 -4.07 4.91
CA ARG A 37 -6.57 -4.03 6.29
C ARG A 37 -7.58 -3.46 7.30
N ILE A 38 -8.60 -2.74 6.84
CA ILE A 38 -9.60 -2.09 7.69
C ILE A 38 -10.84 -2.96 7.92
N CYS A 39 -11.34 -3.63 6.88
CA CYS A 39 -12.63 -4.32 6.94
C CYS A 39 -12.61 -5.74 6.39
N CYS A 40 -11.43 -6.28 6.11
CA CYS A 40 -11.19 -7.62 5.55
C CYS A 40 -11.86 -7.94 4.20
N ASN A 41 -12.65 -7.02 3.63
CA ASN A 41 -13.21 -7.15 2.28
C ASN A 41 -12.12 -7.14 1.21
N GLN A 42 -12.45 -7.55 -0.02
CA GLN A 42 -11.50 -7.56 -1.13
C GLN A 42 -10.82 -6.19 -1.34
N ALA A 43 -9.49 -6.16 -1.22
CA ALA A 43 -8.69 -5.00 -1.52
C ALA A 43 -8.55 -4.82 -3.03
N LYS A 44 -8.62 -3.57 -3.48
CA LYS A 44 -8.41 -3.20 -4.90
C LYS A 44 -7.25 -2.22 -5.09
N TYR A 45 -6.70 -1.68 -3.99
CA TYR A 45 -5.63 -0.70 -4.02
C TYR A 45 -4.49 -1.10 -3.08
N LYS A 46 -3.27 -0.88 -3.55
CA LYS A 46 -2.01 -0.92 -2.80
C LYS A 46 -1.57 0.51 -2.54
N LEU A 47 -1.39 0.88 -1.26
CA LEU A 47 -0.84 2.16 -0.85
C LEU A 47 0.60 1.97 -0.39
N PHE A 48 1.52 2.75 -0.94
CA PHE A 48 2.92 2.80 -0.55
C PHE A 48 3.20 4.14 0.09
N ASN A 49 3.60 4.13 1.37
CA ASN A 49 4.12 5.33 1.99
C ASN A 49 5.60 5.46 1.58
N TYR A 50 5.94 6.54 0.87
CA TYR A 50 7.32 6.88 0.53
C TYR A 50 7.87 7.81 1.62
N THR A 51 7.83 7.41 2.89
CA THR A 51 8.86 7.87 3.82
C THR A 51 10.15 7.39 3.18
N GLN A 52 10.94 8.32 2.64
CA GLN A 52 12.28 8.04 2.13
C GLN A 52 12.91 7.06 3.13
N GLN A 53 13.01 5.78 2.75
CA GLN A 53 14.13 5.01 3.22
C GLN A 53 15.28 5.78 2.61
N ARG A 54 15.80 6.79 3.34
CA ARG A 54 17.15 7.26 3.11
C ARG A 54 17.91 5.97 3.16
N ILE A 55 18.28 5.47 1.99
CA ILE A 55 19.28 4.45 1.85
C ILE A 55 20.37 5.00 2.76
N MET A 56 20.61 4.32 3.88
CA MET A 56 21.78 4.60 4.68
C MET A 56 22.95 4.08 3.85
N THR A 57 23.21 4.70 2.70
CA THR A 57 24.51 4.72 2.06
C THR A 57 25.37 5.61 2.94
N LYS A 58 25.57 5.20 4.20
CA LYS A 58 26.81 5.54 4.88
C LYS A 58 27.87 4.83 4.07
N GLN A 59 28.50 5.63 3.21
CA GLN A 59 29.83 5.42 2.67
C GLN A 59 30.65 4.60 3.67
N ALA A 60 30.99 3.37 3.30
CA ALA A 60 32.20 2.74 3.82
C ALA A 60 33.20 2.86 2.67
N ILE A 61 33.99 3.94 2.76
CA ILE A 61 35.28 4.09 2.09
C ILE A 61 36.23 3.06 2.69
#